data_AF-F0Y9K1-F1
#
_entry.id   AF-F0Y9K1-F1
#
_cell.length_a   1.000
_cell.length_b   1.000
_cell.length_c   1.000
_cell.angle_alpha   90.00
_cell.angle_beta   90.00
_cell.angle_gamma   90.00
#
_symmetry.space_group_name_H-M   'P 1'
#
loop_
_entity.id
_entity.type
_entity.pdbx_description
1 polymer ?
#
loop_
_entity_poly.entity_id
_entity_poly.type
_entity_poly.pdbx_seq_one_letter_code
_entity_poly.pdbx_strand_id
1 'polypeptide(L)'
;MRRATKAAEIIPPRAYDFERHLAYEAQPTAPRTDATTPKDALARALDACPPDQEPVVLYACGSLLPIHLEHVANLERAKAHAERRGFRVVGGYVATSNDLYVRRKYAEQKRLRDFLPHAARRELIGLALEDHGWLRLDAWDGEPQKRFVEFWAAQASLAAHLDAWCDATGRRRVAVVGVHGSDLANKCRIVDMFRRLRLRCCIVERPNAPLERPPDGDSDCWVLPGGLSRNLSSTDAQRLLREGRSLDGTLHPNVARRFRELLGEGG
;
A
#
# COMPACT_ATOMS: atom_id res chain seq x y z
N MET A 1 -29.28 14.19 -27.82
CA MET A 1 -29.20 14.67 -26.42
C MET A 1 -28.18 13.85 -25.65
N ARG A 2 -26.94 14.36 -25.49
CA ARG A 2 -25.90 13.73 -24.65
C ARG A 2 -26.16 14.16 -23.20
N ARG A 3 -26.52 13.21 -22.32
CA ARG A 3 -26.63 13.47 -20.88
C ARG A 3 -25.25 13.33 -20.25
N ALA A 4 -24.68 14.47 -19.87
CA ALA A 4 -23.52 14.54 -19.00
C ALA A 4 -23.87 13.91 -17.64
N THR A 5 -23.18 12.83 -17.28
CA THR A 5 -23.16 12.29 -15.93
C THR A 5 -22.41 13.27 -15.02
N LYS A 6 -23.13 13.91 -14.09
CA LYS A 6 -22.52 14.57 -12.93
C LYS A 6 -21.79 13.49 -12.11
N ALA A 7 -20.47 13.46 -12.24
CA ALA A 7 -19.60 12.79 -11.29
C ALA A 7 -19.85 13.42 -9.91
N ALA A 8 -20.12 12.59 -8.91
CA ALA A 8 -20.03 13.02 -7.52
C ALA A 8 -18.60 13.53 -7.28
N GLU A 9 -18.49 14.65 -6.56
CA GLU A 9 -17.23 15.32 -6.28
C GLU A 9 -16.21 14.36 -5.64
N ILE A 10 -15.30 13.81 -6.45
CA ILE A 10 -13.89 13.99 -6.12
C ILE A 10 -13.79 15.49 -5.87
N ILE A 11 -13.27 15.91 -4.71
CA ILE A 11 -12.92 17.31 -4.48
C ILE A 11 -12.32 17.79 -5.81
N PRO A 12 -13.01 18.68 -6.57
CA PRO A 12 -12.50 19.10 -7.86
C PRO A 12 -11.09 19.65 -7.62
N PRO A 13 -10.19 19.70 -8.61
CA PRO A 13 -8.93 20.42 -8.47
C PRO A 13 -9.18 21.94 -8.41
N ARG A 14 -10.06 22.41 -7.52
CA ARG A 14 -9.77 23.59 -6.71
C ARG A 14 -8.53 23.21 -5.95
N ALA A 15 -7.43 23.92 -6.22
CA ALA A 15 -6.08 23.67 -5.74
C ALA A 15 -6.07 22.77 -4.50
N TYR A 16 -5.48 21.57 -4.61
CA TYR A 16 -5.30 20.65 -3.48
C TYR A 16 -4.85 21.45 -2.27
N ASP A 17 -5.78 21.69 -1.34
CA ASP A 17 -5.53 22.53 -0.19
C ASP A 17 -4.73 21.69 0.79
N PHE A 18 -3.43 21.68 0.53
CA PHE A 18 -2.44 20.88 1.23
C PHE A 18 -2.45 21.19 2.72
N GLU A 19 -2.56 22.47 3.08
CA GLU A 19 -2.57 22.91 4.49
C GLU A 19 -3.82 22.41 5.21
N ARG A 20 -4.98 22.46 4.56
CA ARG A 20 -6.20 21.88 5.11
C ARG A 20 -6.11 20.36 5.28
N HIS A 21 -5.45 19.65 4.35
CA HIS A 21 -5.23 18.20 4.49
C HIS A 21 -4.23 17.87 5.60
N LEU A 22 -3.15 18.65 5.75
CA LEU A 22 -2.24 18.53 6.88
C LEU A 22 -2.97 18.69 8.21
N ALA A 23 -3.81 19.73 8.33
CA ALA A 23 -4.59 19.96 9.55
C ALA A 23 -5.62 18.84 9.82
N TYR A 24 -6.22 18.28 8.77
CA TYR A 24 -7.10 17.12 8.88
C TYR A 24 -6.35 15.88 9.41
N GLU A 25 -5.15 15.64 8.89
CA GLU A 25 -4.34 14.49 9.26
C GLU A 25 -3.63 14.62 10.62
N ALA A 26 -3.47 15.84 11.13
CA ALA A 26 -2.97 16.10 12.48
C ALA A 26 -3.93 15.64 13.60
N GLN A 27 -5.18 15.30 13.26
CA GLN A 27 -6.15 14.81 14.23
C GLN A 27 -5.74 13.43 14.77
N PRO A 28 -5.97 13.16 16.08
CA PRO A 28 -5.62 11.88 16.69
C PRO A 28 -6.20 10.68 15.96
N THR A 29 -5.37 9.68 15.76
CA THR A 29 -5.71 8.37 15.19
C THR A 29 -5.58 7.29 16.27
N ALA A 30 -6.03 6.07 15.98
CA ALA A 30 -5.79 4.95 16.89
C ALA A 30 -4.28 4.78 17.10
N PRO A 31 -3.79 4.36 18.28
CA PRO A 31 -2.38 4.08 18.47
C PRO A 31 -1.95 2.83 17.67
N ARG A 32 -0.73 2.84 17.14
CA ARG A 32 -0.08 1.63 16.61
C ARG A 32 0.41 0.79 17.77
N THR A 33 0.24 -0.53 17.69
CA THR A 33 0.67 -1.48 18.73
C THR A 33 1.49 -2.60 18.10
N ASP A 34 2.07 -3.47 18.91
CA ASP A 34 2.77 -4.66 18.42
C ASP A 34 1.81 -5.68 17.79
N ALA A 35 0.54 -5.67 18.18
CA ALA A 35 -0.49 -6.53 17.61
C ALA A 35 -0.92 -6.05 16.20
N THR A 36 -0.97 -4.74 15.98
CA THR A 36 -1.38 -4.18 14.68
C THR A 36 -0.21 -3.97 13.72
N THR A 37 0.99 -3.72 14.24
CA THR A 37 2.21 -3.50 13.47
C THR A 37 3.36 -4.33 14.08
N PRO A 38 3.41 -5.64 13.77
CA PRO A 38 4.38 -6.57 14.36
C PRO A 38 5.80 -6.33 13.83
N LYS A 39 6.78 -6.35 14.74
CA LYS A 39 8.19 -5.99 14.46
C LYS A 39 9.16 -7.18 14.55
N ASP A 40 8.63 -8.39 14.66
CA ASP A 40 9.40 -9.62 14.87
C ASP A 40 10.40 -9.90 13.74
N ALA A 41 9.99 -9.70 12.48
CA ALA A 41 10.88 -9.81 11.32
C ALA A 41 11.94 -8.69 11.30
N LEU A 42 11.54 -7.47 11.66
CA LEU A 42 12.39 -6.29 11.58
C LEU A 42 13.55 -6.38 12.56
N ALA A 43 13.28 -6.78 13.81
CA ALA A 43 14.28 -6.81 14.88
C ALA A 43 15.53 -7.61 14.46
N ARG A 44 15.35 -8.84 13.96
CA ARG A 44 16.46 -9.71 13.56
C ARG A 44 17.24 -9.15 12.37
N ALA A 45 16.53 -8.65 11.37
CA ALA A 45 17.15 -8.13 10.15
C ALA A 45 17.89 -6.81 10.40
N LEU A 46 17.39 -6.00 11.33
CA LEU A 46 18.00 -4.75 11.75
C LEU A 46 19.26 -4.97 12.58
N ASP A 47 19.24 -5.95 13.49
CA ASP A 47 20.42 -6.34 14.28
C ASP A 47 21.55 -6.91 13.38
N ALA A 48 21.18 -7.52 12.25
CA ALA A 48 22.10 -8.02 11.21
C ALA A 48 22.43 -7.00 10.11
N CYS A 49 21.96 -5.74 10.22
CA CYS A 49 22.18 -4.71 9.21
C CYS A 49 23.63 -4.22 9.24
N PRO A 50 24.37 -4.26 8.11
CA PRO A 50 25.72 -3.71 8.05
C PRO A 50 25.76 -2.22 8.49
N PRO A 51 26.80 -1.78 9.22
CA PRO A 51 26.91 -0.40 9.69
C PRO A 51 26.93 0.65 8.57
N ASP A 52 27.47 0.29 7.40
CA ASP A 52 27.62 1.13 6.22
C ASP A 52 26.37 1.19 5.33
N GLN A 53 25.35 0.37 5.62
CA GLN A 53 24.07 0.37 4.91
C GLN A 53 22.98 1.02 5.75
N GLU A 54 22.18 1.89 5.14
CA GLU A 54 21.00 2.45 5.80
C GLU A 54 19.85 1.42 5.80
N PRO A 55 19.27 1.08 6.97
CA PRO A 55 18.16 0.15 7.04
C PRO A 55 16.86 0.81 6.58
N VAL A 56 16.12 0.12 5.71
CA VAL A 56 14.85 0.59 5.16
C VAL A 56 13.75 -0.45 5.34
N VAL A 57 12.53 0.05 5.52
CA VAL A 57 11.29 -0.72 5.53
C VAL A 57 10.46 -0.29 4.33
N LEU A 58 9.95 -1.27 3.57
CA LEU A 58 9.07 -1.01 2.44
C LEU A 58 7.60 -1.02 2.89
N TYR A 59 6.80 -0.08 2.42
CA TYR A 59 5.40 0.05 2.82
C TYR A 59 4.50 0.12 1.60
N ALA A 60 3.49 -0.75 1.52
CA ALA A 60 2.45 -0.66 0.50
C ALA A 60 1.08 -0.64 1.16
N CYS A 61 0.17 0.19 0.66
CA CYS A 61 -1.20 0.24 1.15
C CYS A 61 -2.24 0.46 0.04
N GLY A 62 -3.49 0.15 0.34
CA GLY A 62 -4.63 0.41 -0.54
C GLY A 62 -5.86 -0.39 -0.18
N SER A 63 -6.86 -0.43 -1.08
CA SER A 63 -8.07 -1.21 -0.84
C SER A 63 -7.82 -2.72 -0.81
N LEU A 64 -6.83 -3.20 -1.56
CA LEU A 64 -6.38 -4.61 -1.61
C LEU A 64 -7.52 -5.64 -1.56
N LEU A 65 -8.49 -5.49 -2.47
CA LEU A 65 -9.74 -6.26 -2.45
C LEU A 65 -9.95 -6.98 -3.78
N PRO A 66 -9.37 -8.18 -3.99
CA PRO A 66 -8.38 -8.81 -3.13
C PRO A 66 -6.96 -8.26 -3.39
N ILE A 67 -6.03 -8.54 -2.49
CA ILE A 67 -4.60 -8.50 -2.79
C ILE A 67 -4.31 -9.47 -3.95
N HIS A 68 -3.32 -9.17 -4.79
CA HIS A 68 -3.00 -9.94 -5.99
C HIS A 68 -1.49 -10.02 -6.16
N LEU A 69 -1.02 -10.94 -7.01
CA LEU A 69 0.41 -11.26 -7.14
C LEU A 69 1.26 -10.03 -7.51
N GLU A 70 0.75 -9.12 -8.34
CA GLU A 70 1.49 -7.89 -8.67
C GLU A 70 1.71 -6.95 -7.47
N HIS A 71 0.83 -6.91 -6.46
CA HIS A 71 1.10 -6.12 -5.25
C HIS A 71 2.35 -6.61 -4.52
N VAL A 72 2.49 -7.92 -4.38
CA VAL A 72 3.62 -8.55 -3.71
C VAL A 72 4.88 -8.46 -4.56
N ALA A 73 4.77 -8.73 -5.86
CA ALA A 73 5.89 -8.62 -6.79
C ALA A 73 6.45 -7.19 -6.88
N ASN A 74 5.62 -6.15 -6.71
CA ASN A 74 6.10 -4.78 -6.64
C ASN A 74 6.98 -4.53 -5.40
N LEU A 75 6.63 -5.11 -4.25
CA LEU A 75 7.46 -5.05 -3.05
C LEU A 75 8.78 -5.81 -3.21
N GLU A 76 8.76 -6.99 -3.83
CA GLU A 76 9.98 -7.76 -4.12
C GLU A 76 10.93 -7.02 -5.07
N ARG A 77 10.37 -6.39 -6.12
CA ARG A 77 11.15 -5.55 -7.04
C ARG A 77 11.72 -4.32 -6.36
N ALA A 78 10.91 -3.65 -5.54
CA ALA A 78 11.34 -2.51 -4.73
C ALA A 78 12.47 -2.91 -3.77
N LYS A 79 12.37 -4.09 -3.14
CA LYS A 79 13.40 -4.64 -2.27
C LYS A 79 14.72 -4.81 -3.03
N ALA A 80 14.69 -5.54 -4.14
CA ALA A 80 15.88 -5.78 -4.95
C ALA A 80 16.50 -4.47 -5.49
N HIS A 81 15.66 -3.47 -5.80
CA HIS A 81 16.13 -2.16 -6.25
C HIS A 81 16.81 -1.37 -5.12
N ALA A 82 16.21 -1.35 -3.92
CA ALA A 82 16.79 -0.71 -2.75
C ALA A 82 18.15 -1.34 -2.39
N GLU A 83 18.24 -2.67 -2.40
CA GLU A 83 19.48 -3.39 -2.10
C GLU A 83 20.60 -3.09 -3.12
N ARG A 84 20.28 -2.98 -4.41
CA ARG A 84 21.26 -2.55 -5.44
C ARG A 84 21.75 -1.10 -5.26
N ARG A 85 21.00 -0.26 -4.55
CA ARG A 85 21.38 1.12 -4.25
C ARG A 85 22.18 1.25 -2.95
N GLY A 86 22.47 0.14 -2.27
CA GLY A 86 23.22 0.14 -1.01
C GLY A 86 22.36 0.27 0.26
N PHE A 87 21.03 0.23 0.14
CA PHE A 87 20.15 0.15 1.31
C PHE A 87 20.03 -1.28 1.80
N ARG A 88 19.77 -1.47 3.09
CA ARG A 88 19.41 -2.78 3.66
C ARG A 88 17.92 -2.84 3.91
N VAL A 89 17.19 -3.65 3.14
CA VAL A 89 15.76 -3.86 3.41
C VAL A 89 15.62 -4.79 4.60
N VAL A 90 15.17 -4.27 5.75
CA VAL A 90 15.03 -5.02 7.00
C VAL A 90 13.62 -5.56 7.23
N GLY A 91 12.66 -5.17 6.40
CA GLY A 91 11.30 -5.67 6.46
C GLY A 91 10.38 -4.92 5.51
N GLY A 92 9.14 -5.36 5.44
CA GLY A 92 8.11 -4.63 4.72
C GLY A 92 6.72 -4.84 5.30
N TYR A 93 5.86 -3.86 5.09
CA TYR A 93 4.49 -3.87 5.56
C TYR A 93 3.52 -3.72 4.40
N VAL A 94 2.49 -4.56 4.42
CA VAL A 94 1.30 -4.40 3.58
C VAL A 94 0.14 -4.01 4.47
N ALA A 95 -0.43 -2.84 4.23
CA ALA A 95 -1.61 -2.34 4.93
C ALA A 95 -2.82 -2.29 4.01
N THR A 96 -4.01 -2.31 4.60
CA THR A 96 -5.23 -2.09 3.83
C THR A 96 -6.13 -1.06 4.48
N SER A 97 -6.70 -0.18 3.66
CA SER A 97 -7.48 0.96 4.14
C SER A 97 -8.72 0.53 4.91
N ASN A 98 -9.20 1.39 5.81
CA ASN A 98 -10.41 1.09 6.59
C ASN A 98 -11.68 0.93 5.74
N ASP A 99 -12.69 0.33 6.37
CA ASP A 99 -13.98 0.07 5.73
C ASP A 99 -14.74 1.34 5.35
N LEU A 100 -14.54 2.47 6.05
CA LEU A 100 -15.17 3.74 5.69
C LEU A 100 -14.76 4.17 4.28
N TYR A 101 -13.46 4.17 4.00
CA TYR A 101 -12.93 4.51 2.69
C TYR A 101 -13.32 3.49 1.62
N VAL A 102 -13.08 2.19 1.89
CA VAL A 102 -13.28 1.15 0.88
C VAL A 102 -14.76 1.01 0.52
N ARG A 103 -15.66 1.04 1.50
CA ARG A 103 -17.11 1.00 1.27
C ARG A 103 -17.58 2.19 0.42
N ARG A 104 -17.14 3.41 0.76
CA ARG A 104 -17.47 4.62 0.00
C ARG A 104 -16.99 4.52 -1.45
N LYS A 105 -15.73 4.16 -1.67
CA LYS A 105 -15.14 3.95 -3.01
C LYS A 105 -15.96 2.94 -3.83
N TYR A 106 -16.37 1.83 -3.23
CA TYR A 106 -17.15 0.80 -3.94
C TYR A 106 -18.59 1.26 -4.21
N ALA A 107 -19.20 2.02 -3.31
CA ALA A 107 -20.52 2.61 -3.53
C ALA A 107 -20.50 3.61 -4.70
N GLU A 108 -19.50 4.51 -4.75
CA GLU A 108 -19.30 5.46 -5.85
C GLU A 108 -19.10 4.77 -7.20
N GLN A 109 -18.43 3.62 -7.19
CA GLN A 109 -18.22 2.78 -8.38
C GLN A 109 -19.42 1.89 -8.72
N LYS A 110 -20.53 1.95 -7.97
CA LYS A 110 -21.70 1.06 -8.10
C LYS A 110 -21.35 -0.43 -8.00
N ARG A 111 -20.36 -0.75 -7.15
CA ARG A 111 -19.79 -2.08 -6.95
C ARG A 111 -19.90 -2.55 -5.51
N LEU A 112 -20.83 -2.01 -4.73
CA LEU A 112 -20.95 -2.33 -3.29
C LEU A 112 -21.14 -3.84 -3.03
N ARG A 113 -21.69 -4.60 -3.98
CA ARG A 113 -21.78 -6.08 -3.90
C ARG A 113 -20.41 -6.77 -3.86
N ASP A 114 -19.38 -6.15 -4.43
CA ASP A 114 -18.01 -6.67 -4.48
C ASP A 114 -17.20 -6.23 -3.23
N PHE A 115 -17.82 -5.53 -2.27
CA PHE A 115 -17.14 -5.06 -1.05
C PHE A 115 -16.88 -6.22 -0.08
N LEU A 116 -15.66 -6.27 0.46
CA LEU A 116 -15.28 -7.12 1.59
C LEU A 116 -14.86 -6.27 2.79
N PRO A 117 -15.33 -6.61 4.01
CA PRO A 117 -14.93 -5.92 5.22
C PRO A 117 -13.44 -6.08 5.51
N HIS A 118 -12.89 -5.21 6.35
CA HIS A 118 -11.47 -5.18 6.69
C HIS A 118 -10.97 -6.54 7.17
N ALA A 119 -11.75 -7.21 8.03
CA ALA A 119 -11.45 -8.54 8.56
C ALA A 119 -11.21 -9.60 7.46
N ALA A 120 -12.02 -9.58 6.40
CA ALA A 120 -11.87 -10.49 5.28
C ALA A 120 -10.67 -10.11 4.39
N ARG A 121 -10.45 -8.81 4.17
CA ARG A 121 -9.30 -8.34 3.38
C ARG A 121 -7.97 -8.64 4.06
N ARG A 122 -7.86 -8.45 5.38
CA ARG A 122 -6.64 -8.79 6.14
C ARG A 122 -6.34 -10.28 6.14
N GLU A 123 -7.37 -11.13 6.12
CA GLU A 123 -7.21 -12.58 6.00
C GLU A 123 -6.56 -12.92 4.65
N LEU A 124 -7.08 -12.36 3.56
CA LEU A 124 -6.50 -12.53 2.22
C LEU A 124 -5.08 -11.98 2.12
N ILE A 125 -4.76 -10.87 2.79
CA ILE A 125 -3.39 -10.36 2.86
C ILE A 125 -2.49 -11.35 3.60
N GLY A 126 -2.91 -11.85 4.76
CA GLY A 126 -2.15 -12.88 5.49
C GLY A 126 -1.77 -14.06 4.59
N LEU A 127 -2.75 -14.62 3.87
CA LEU A 127 -2.56 -15.72 2.92
C LEU A 127 -1.65 -15.38 1.73
N ALA A 128 -1.57 -14.11 1.34
CA ALA A 128 -0.69 -13.67 0.25
C ALA A 128 0.77 -13.50 0.69
N LEU A 129 1.01 -13.37 2.00
CA LEU A 129 2.32 -13.09 2.58
C LEU A 129 2.99 -14.33 3.19
N GLU A 130 2.31 -15.49 3.21
CA GLU A 130 2.82 -16.74 3.81
C GLU A 130 4.20 -17.13 3.27
N ASP A 131 4.41 -16.96 1.95
CA ASP A 131 5.67 -17.30 1.28
C ASP A 131 6.73 -16.18 1.35
N HIS A 132 6.40 -15.05 1.99
CA HIS A 132 7.23 -13.84 1.99
C HIS A 132 7.67 -13.49 3.41
N GLY A 133 8.64 -14.23 3.94
CA GLY A 133 9.06 -14.16 5.34
C GLY A 133 9.53 -12.79 5.86
N TRP A 134 9.86 -11.84 4.97
CA TRP A 134 10.25 -10.46 5.31
C TRP A 134 9.08 -9.46 5.32
N LEU A 135 7.91 -9.86 4.81
CA LEU A 135 6.70 -9.04 4.78
C LEU A 135 5.81 -9.34 5.99
N ARG A 136 5.09 -8.32 6.45
CA ARG A 136 4.08 -8.42 7.50
C ARG A 136 2.83 -7.63 7.10
N LEU A 137 1.68 -8.08 7.61
CA LEU A 137 0.47 -7.26 7.60
C LEU A 137 0.64 -6.12 8.62
N ASP A 138 0.37 -4.90 8.19
CA ASP A 138 0.10 -3.77 9.09
C ASP A 138 -1.41 -3.54 9.16
N ALA A 139 -2.04 -4.01 10.23
CA ALA A 139 -3.48 -3.98 10.41
C ALA A 139 -4.01 -2.62 10.91
N TRP A 140 -3.12 -1.70 11.29
CA TRP A 140 -3.48 -0.45 11.93
C TRP A 140 -4.43 0.42 11.11
N ASP A 141 -4.22 0.51 9.79
CA ASP A 141 -5.03 1.35 8.90
C ASP A 141 -6.50 0.91 8.85
N GLY A 142 -6.79 -0.35 9.19
CA GLY A 142 -8.14 -0.90 9.25
C GLY A 142 -8.73 -1.05 10.65
N GLU A 143 -8.03 -0.62 11.70
CA GLU A 143 -8.62 -0.50 13.04
C GLU A 143 -9.82 0.47 13.02
N PRO A 144 -10.75 0.36 13.97
CA PRO A 144 -11.83 1.34 14.12
C PRO A 144 -11.28 2.75 14.32
N GLN A 145 -11.39 3.57 13.26
CA GLN A 145 -10.98 4.97 13.27
C GLN A 145 -12.18 5.87 12.94
N LYS A 146 -12.22 7.06 13.53
CA LYS A 146 -13.31 8.04 13.30
C LYS A 146 -13.31 8.60 11.87
N ARG A 147 -12.20 8.41 11.14
CA ARG A 147 -11.96 8.98 9.82
C ARG A 147 -11.08 8.06 8.97
N PHE A 148 -11.04 8.35 7.68
CA PHE A 148 -10.00 7.84 6.79
C PHE A 148 -8.67 8.57 7.06
N VAL A 149 -7.57 7.82 7.01
CA VAL A 149 -6.20 8.33 7.10
C VAL A 149 -5.60 8.18 5.70
N GLU A 150 -5.15 9.29 5.13
CA GLU A 150 -4.50 9.26 3.81
C GLU A 150 -3.22 8.41 3.83
N PHE A 151 -2.88 7.80 2.70
CA PHE A 151 -1.77 6.85 2.59
C PHE A 151 -0.41 7.42 3.03
N TRP A 152 -0.15 8.70 2.75
CA TRP A 152 1.07 9.39 3.17
C TRP A 152 1.10 9.64 4.68
N ALA A 153 -0.06 9.91 5.29
CA ALA A 153 -0.19 10.07 6.74
C ALA A 153 -0.06 8.72 7.45
N ALA A 154 -0.59 7.66 6.86
CA ALA A 154 -0.40 6.29 7.35
C ALA A 154 1.09 5.86 7.30
N GLN A 155 1.82 6.23 6.23
CA GLN A 155 3.26 6.02 6.13
C GLN A 155 4.03 6.84 7.18
N ALA A 156 3.72 8.13 7.36
CA ALA A 156 4.35 8.98 8.36
C ALA A 156 4.10 8.45 9.78
N SER A 157 2.88 7.99 10.06
CA SER A 157 2.52 7.33 11.32
C SER A 157 3.32 6.04 11.55
N LEU A 158 3.53 5.23 10.50
CA LEU A 158 4.38 4.05 10.58
C LEU A 158 5.84 4.42 10.88
N ALA A 159 6.38 5.43 10.21
CA ALA A 159 7.75 5.92 10.47
C ALA A 159 7.90 6.37 11.93
N ALA A 160 6.99 7.20 12.44
CA ALA A 160 7.03 7.66 13.83
C ALA A 160 6.93 6.50 14.84
N HIS A 161 6.11 5.48 14.56
CA HIS A 161 6.00 4.28 15.40
C HIS A 161 7.29 3.47 15.43
N LEU A 162 7.94 3.30 14.27
CA LEU A 162 9.20 2.58 14.18
C LEU A 162 10.35 3.37 14.81
N ASP A 163 10.39 4.69 14.67
CA ASP A 163 11.36 5.56 15.36
C ASP A 163 11.23 5.43 16.88
N ALA A 164 10.02 5.53 17.42
CA ALA A 164 9.77 5.36 18.85
C ALA A 164 10.22 3.98 19.36
N TRP A 165 9.98 2.92 18.58
CA TRP A 165 10.46 1.57 18.91
C TRP A 165 11.99 1.46 18.85
N CYS A 166 12.64 2.08 17.84
CA CYS A 166 14.09 2.09 17.73
C CYS A 166 14.72 2.82 18.92
N ASP A 167 14.22 4.01 19.25
CA ASP A 167 14.68 4.82 20.39
C ASP A 167 14.51 4.05 21.71
N ALA A 168 13.35 3.42 21.93
CA ALA A 168 13.06 2.65 23.14
C ALA A 168 13.92 1.38 23.27
N THR A 169 14.45 0.85 22.17
CA THR A 169 15.25 -0.38 22.17
C THR A 169 16.73 -0.16 21.87
N GLY A 170 17.17 1.10 21.74
CA GLY A 170 18.55 1.44 21.39
C GLY A 170 18.98 0.97 20.00
N ARG A 171 18.04 0.71 19.10
CA ARG A 171 18.31 0.25 17.73
C ARG A 171 18.51 1.43 16.78
N ARG A 172 19.21 1.18 15.67
CA ARG A 172 19.31 2.14 14.56
C ARG A 172 17.92 2.41 14.00
N ARG A 173 17.58 3.68 13.78
CA ARG A 173 16.33 4.08 13.13
C ARG A 173 16.27 3.53 11.70
N VAL A 174 15.05 3.29 11.24
CA VAL A 174 14.76 2.72 9.91
C VAL A 174 13.98 3.72 9.07
N ALA A 175 14.34 3.89 7.81
CA ALA A 175 13.58 4.76 6.92
C ALA A 175 12.41 3.98 6.29
N VAL A 176 11.22 4.59 6.23
CA VAL A 176 10.04 3.99 5.61
C VAL A 176 9.86 4.50 4.19
N VAL A 177 9.85 3.60 3.22
CA VAL A 177 9.72 3.90 1.79
C VAL A 177 8.37 3.39 1.27
N GLY A 178 7.51 4.31 0.83
CA GLY A 178 6.21 3.98 0.24
C GLY A 178 6.35 3.41 -1.17
N VAL A 179 5.81 2.23 -1.42
CA VAL A 179 5.84 1.55 -2.72
C VAL A 179 4.50 1.75 -3.43
N HIS A 180 4.54 2.42 -4.58
CA HIS A 180 3.34 2.84 -5.31
C HIS A 180 3.44 2.48 -6.79
N GLY A 181 2.31 2.19 -7.43
CA GLY A 181 2.24 2.15 -8.89
C GLY A 181 2.26 3.56 -9.48
N SER A 182 2.79 3.71 -10.70
CA SER A 182 2.80 5.00 -11.41
C SER A 182 1.41 5.57 -11.66
N ASP A 183 0.37 4.74 -11.74
CA ASP A 183 -1.03 5.15 -11.83
C ASP A 183 -1.48 5.98 -10.62
N LEU A 184 -1.14 5.52 -9.40
CA LEU A 184 -1.40 6.26 -8.18
C LEU A 184 -0.49 7.48 -8.07
N ALA A 185 0.78 7.33 -8.47
CA ALA A 185 1.75 8.42 -8.43
C ALA A 185 1.31 9.62 -9.26
N ASN A 186 0.82 9.39 -10.49
CA ASN A 186 0.27 10.43 -11.35
C ASN A 186 -1.00 11.03 -10.74
N LYS A 187 -1.96 10.17 -10.34
CA LYS A 187 -3.26 10.60 -9.80
C LYS A 187 -3.12 11.49 -8.56
N CYS A 188 -2.22 11.13 -7.65
CA CYS A 188 -2.06 11.80 -6.36
C CYS A 188 -0.85 12.74 -6.33
N ARG A 189 -0.16 12.95 -7.46
CA ARG A 189 1.08 13.74 -7.55
C ARG A 189 2.10 13.34 -6.47
N ILE A 190 2.32 12.04 -6.30
CA ILE A 190 3.13 11.49 -5.20
C ILE A 190 4.53 12.10 -5.18
N VAL A 191 5.18 12.25 -6.33
CA VAL A 191 6.54 12.83 -6.42
C VAL A 191 6.60 14.21 -5.77
N ASP A 192 5.71 15.12 -6.18
CA ASP A 192 5.67 16.49 -5.64
C ASP A 192 5.28 16.51 -4.16
N MET A 193 4.28 15.69 -3.80
CA MET A 193 3.74 15.63 -2.44
C MET A 193 4.76 15.06 -1.45
N PHE A 194 5.42 13.97 -1.80
CA PHE A 194 6.40 13.30 -0.93
C PHE A 194 7.64 14.15 -0.75
N ARG A 195 8.11 14.85 -1.80
CA ARG A 195 9.18 15.84 -1.68
C ARG A 195 8.84 16.93 -0.66
N ARG A 196 7.62 17.48 -0.73
CA ARG A 196 7.15 18.51 0.23
C ARG A 196 7.07 17.97 1.66
N LEU A 197 6.64 16.71 1.83
CA LEU A 197 6.51 16.04 3.13
C LEU A 197 7.81 15.40 3.64
N ARG A 198 8.89 15.40 2.83
CA ARG A 198 10.14 14.66 3.09
C ARG A 198 9.89 13.17 3.37
N LEU A 199 8.94 12.59 2.64
CA LEU A 199 8.68 11.15 2.66
C LEU A 199 9.41 10.47 1.51
N ARG A 200 9.84 9.22 1.74
CA ARG A 200 10.51 8.42 0.71
C ARG A 200 9.50 7.59 -0.09
N CYS A 201 9.70 7.49 -1.39
CA CYS A 201 8.87 6.68 -2.29
C CYS A 201 9.69 5.79 -3.22
N CYS A 202 9.05 4.71 -3.66
CA CYS A 202 9.49 3.84 -4.72
C CYS A 202 8.31 3.66 -5.68
N ILE A 203 8.39 4.28 -6.85
CA ILE A 203 7.35 4.23 -7.87
C ILE A 203 7.68 3.13 -8.87
N VAL A 204 6.80 2.14 -8.95
CA VAL A 204 6.88 1.07 -9.94
C VAL A 204 6.10 1.50 -11.17
N GLU A 205 6.81 1.66 -12.29
CA GLU A 205 6.16 2.03 -13.55
C GLU A 205 5.23 0.92 -14.04
N ARG A 206 4.05 1.31 -14.51
CA ARG A 206 3.08 0.43 -15.17
C ARG A 206 3.04 0.73 -16.68
N PRO A 207 2.98 -0.29 -17.56
CA PRO A 207 3.00 -0.08 -19.01
C PRO A 207 1.85 0.79 -19.53
N ASN A 208 0.69 0.74 -18.88
CA ASN A 208 -0.51 1.47 -19.27
C ASN A 208 -0.64 2.86 -18.61
N ALA A 209 0.30 3.23 -17.74
CA ALA A 209 0.28 4.48 -17.01
C ALA A 209 1.72 4.91 -16.70
N PRO A 210 2.54 5.24 -17.71
CA PRO A 210 3.91 5.69 -17.48
C PRO A 210 3.93 6.91 -16.55
N LEU A 211 5.00 7.06 -15.77
CA LEU A 211 5.13 8.17 -14.83
C LEU A 211 5.25 9.49 -15.61
N GLU A 212 4.35 10.44 -15.36
CA GLU A 212 4.28 11.68 -16.13
C GLU A 212 5.42 12.65 -15.79
N ARG A 213 5.87 12.63 -14.53
CA ARG A 213 6.92 13.49 -13.99
C ARG A 213 7.85 12.67 -13.12
N PRO A 214 8.94 12.12 -13.69
CA PRO A 214 9.92 11.41 -12.89
C PRO A 214 10.59 12.36 -11.88
N PRO A 215 11.00 11.84 -10.72
CA PRO A 215 11.81 12.60 -9.77
C PRO A 215 13.21 12.84 -10.36
N ASP A 216 13.47 14.07 -10.80
CA ASP A 216 14.80 14.46 -11.29
C ASP A 216 15.81 14.53 -10.13
N GLY A 217 16.75 13.59 -10.09
CA GLY A 217 17.87 13.60 -9.13
C GLY A 217 17.50 13.42 -7.66
N ASP A 218 16.25 13.04 -7.36
CA ASP A 218 15.77 12.89 -5.99
C ASP A 218 16.23 11.55 -5.39
N SER A 219 17.10 11.59 -4.37
CA SER A 219 17.57 10.38 -3.69
C SER A 219 16.48 9.68 -2.90
N ASP A 220 15.41 10.38 -2.54
CA ASP A 220 14.33 9.91 -1.67
C ASP A 220 13.14 9.35 -2.45
N CYS A 221 13.04 9.59 -3.77
CA CYS A 221 12.02 8.96 -4.61
C CYS A 221 12.64 8.16 -5.77
N TRP A 222 12.45 6.86 -5.74
CA TRP A 222 13.01 5.92 -6.70
C TRP A 222 11.99 5.59 -7.79
N VAL A 223 12.46 5.38 -9.02
CA VAL A 223 11.64 4.87 -10.11
C VAL A 223 12.16 3.51 -10.54
N LEU A 224 11.26 2.53 -10.59
CA LEU A 224 11.53 1.20 -11.08
C LEU A 224 10.94 1.05 -12.47
N PRO A 225 11.77 1.15 -13.53
CA PRO A 225 11.30 0.97 -14.89
C PRO A 225 10.91 -0.49 -15.15
N GLY A 226 10.09 -0.69 -16.18
CA GLY A 226 9.71 -2.01 -16.68
C GLY A 226 8.68 -2.70 -15.79
N GLY A 227 7.45 -2.20 -15.78
CA GLY A 227 6.32 -2.84 -15.08
C GLY A 227 6.15 -4.31 -15.42
N LEU A 228 5.48 -5.05 -14.52
CA LEU A 228 5.15 -6.44 -14.82
C LEU A 228 4.29 -6.50 -16.09
N SER A 229 4.56 -7.47 -16.95
CA SER A 229 3.85 -7.63 -18.24
C SER A 229 2.35 -7.88 -18.05
N ARG A 230 1.98 -8.46 -16.91
CA ARG A 230 0.59 -8.70 -16.51
C ARG A 230 0.13 -7.50 -15.70
N ASN A 231 -0.40 -6.49 -16.39
CA ASN A 231 -1.05 -5.34 -15.76
C ASN A 231 -2.34 -5.80 -15.06
N LEU A 232 -2.20 -6.28 -13.82
CA LEU A 232 -3.27 -6.85 -13.01
C LEU A 232 -3.83 -5.79 -12.07
N SER A 233 -5.15 -5.84 -11.88
CA SER A 233 -5.84 -5.06 -10.87
C SER A 233 -6.78 -5.92 -10.04
N SER A 234 -7.07 -5.49 -8.82
CA SER A 234 -8.13 -6.10 -7.99
C SER A 234 -9.49 -6.09 -8.70
N THR A 235 -9.73 -5.12 -9.59
CA THR A 235 -10.95 -5.08 -10.41
C THR A 235 -10.96 -6.19 -11.45
N ASP A 236 -9.81 -6.53 -12.04
CA ASP A 236 -9.70 -7.66 -12.96
C ASP A 236 -9.91 -8.99 -12.23
N ALA A 237 -9.34 -9.16 -11.04
CA ALA A 237 -9.57 -10.36 -10.23
C ALA A 237 -11.06 -10.57 -9.89
N GLN A 238 -11.77 -9.51 -9.49
CA GLN A 238 -13.22 -9.57 -9.27
C GLN A 238 -14.00 -9.84 -10.55
N ARG A 239 -13.58 -9.28 -11.69
CA ARG A 239 -14.20 -9.54 -12.99
C ARG A 239 -14.05 -11.00 -13.38
N LEU A 240 -12.82 -11.53 -13.31
CA LEU A 240 -12.53 -12.92 -13.62
C LEU A 240 -13.36 -13.88 -12.77
N LEU A 241 -13.46 -13.62 -11.46
CA LEU A 241 -14.30 -14.39 -10.56
C LEU A 241 -15.76 -14.43 -11.01
N ARG A 242 -16.39 -13.26 -11.23
CA ARG A 242 -17.80 -13.16 -11.68
C ARG A 242 -18.04 -13.82 -13.04
N GLU A 243 -17.02 -13.87 -13.89
CA GLU A 243 -17.09 -14.53 -15.20
C GLU A 243 -16.85 -16.05 -15.11
N GLY A 244 -16.65 -16.61 -13.91
CA GLY A 244 -16.32 -18.02 -13.71
C GLY A 244 -14.95 -18.42 -14.27
N ARG A 245 -14.05 -17.44 -14.45
CA ARG A 245 -12.72 -17.65 -15.06
C ARG A 245 -11.67 -17.97 -14.00
N SER A 246 -10.59 -18.62 -14.44
CA SER A 246 -9.47 -18.92 -13.55
C SER A 246 -8.83 -17.64 -13.00
N LEU A 247 -8.43 -17.69 -11.73
CA LEU A 247 -7.66 -16.68 -11.01
C LEU A 247 -6.16 -17.03 -10.97
N ASP A 248 -5.75 -18.11 -11.63
CA ASP A 248 -4.37 -18.57 -11.69
C ASP A 248 -3.48 -17.51 -12.34
N GLY A 249 -2.31 -17.28 -11.75
CA GLY A 249 -1.42 -16.22 -12.18
C GLY A 249 -1.95 -14.80 -11.92
N THR A 250 -3.11 -14.65 -11.27
CA THR A 250 -3.63 -13.38 -10.76
C THR A 250 -3.51 -13.29 -9.25
N LEU A 251 -3.94 -14.34 -8.54
CA LEU A 251 -3.93 -14.42 -7.07
C LEU A 251 -3.05 -15.57 -6.60
N HIS A 252 -2.55 -15.48 -5.37
CA HIS A 252 -1.96 -16.63 -4.67
C HIS A 252 -3.03 -17.74 -4.51
N PRO A 253 -2.71 -19.05 -4.64
CA PRO A 253 -3.73 -20.11 -4.60
C PRO A 253 -4.60 -20.10 -3.33
N ASN A 254 -4.01 -19.86 -2.16
CA ASN A 254 -4.76 -19.76 -0.91
C ASN A 254 -5.71 -18.55 -0.91
N VAL A 255 -5.27 -17.42 -1.47
CA VAL A 255 -6.09 -16.21 -1.64
C VAL A 255 -7.23 -16.49 -2.62
N ALA A 256 -6.98 -17.15 -3.75
CA ALA A 256 -8.01 -17.46 -4.74
C ALA A 256 -9.12 -18.33 -4.17
N ARG A 257 -8.75 -19.40 -3.45
CA ARG A 257 -9.69 -20.29 -2.76
C ARG A 257 -10.54 -19.51 -1.75
N ARG A 258 -9.89 -18.77 -0.84
CA ARG A 258 -10.58 -18.05 0.22
C ARG A 258 -11.47 -16.92 -0.32
N PHE A 259 -11.03 -16.26 -1.38
CA PHE A 259 -11.78 -15.18 -2.02
C PHE A 259 -13.09 -15.68 -2.65
N ARG A 260 -13.10 -16.90 -3.24
CA ARG A 260 -14.33 -17.56 -3.73
C ARG A 260 -15.33 -17.84 -2.61
N GLU A 261 -14.85 -18.39 -1.50
CA GLU A 261 -15.67 -18.68 -0.32
C GLU A 261 -16.33 -17.41 0.24
N LEU A 262 -15.55 -16.33 0.38
CA LEU A 262 -16.04 -15.07 0.94
C LEU A 262 -17.11 -14.39 0.08
N LEU A 263 -17.12 -14.64 -1.22
CA LEU A 263 -18.12 -14.09 -2.15
C LEU A 263 -19.27 -15.06 -2.46
N GLY A 264 -19.34 -16.19 -1.77
CA GLY A 264 -20.46 -17.13 -1.88
C GLY A 264 -20.43 -18.02 -3.13
N GLU A 265 -19.28 -18.16 -3.80
CA GLU A 265 -19.08 -19.09 -4.93
C GLU A 265 -18.55 -20.46 -4.46
N GLY A 266 -18.72 -20.79 -3.18
CA GLY A 266 -18.36 -22.07 -2.57
C GLY A 266 -19.59 -22.93 -2.28
N GLY A 267 -20.11 -23.57 -3.31
CA GLY A 267 -21.17 -24.59 -3.27
C GLY A 267 -21.23 -25.33 -4.59
#